data_AF-A0A352B4H9-F1
#
_entry.id   AF-A0A352B4H9-F1
#
_cell.length_a   1.000
_cell.length_b   1.000
_cell.length_c   1.000
_cell.angle_alpha   90.00
_cell.angle_beta   90.00
_cell.angle_gamma   90.00
#
_symmetry.space_group_name_H-M   'P 1'
#
loop_
_entity.id
_entity.type
_entity.pdbx_description
1 polymer ?
#
loop_
_entity_poly.entity_id
_entity_poly.type
_entity_poly.pdbx_seq_one_letter_code
_entity_poly.pdbx_strand_id
1 'polypeptide(L)'
;DIYAPLANRLGIGRMKNEFENLCLRYLEPEAYRSLVEQIPASSKEIDAYIESVKQIVRADMEKAGIPGIIQGRPKNPASIHAKMVRRSIPLSQVYDLIALRVITDTPGNCYVMLGLLHAR
;
A
#
# COMPACT_ATOMS: atom_id res chain seq x y z
N ASP A 1 17.50 0.61 13.30
CA ASP A 1 17.32 -0.22 14.52
C ASP A 1 16.71 0.49 15.72
N ILE A 2 16.94 1.78 15.97
CA ILE A 2 16.40 2.47 17.15
C ILE A 2 15.21 3.38 16.80
N TYR A 3 15.43 4.39 15.94
CA TYR A 3 14.44 5.45 15.70
C TYR A 3 13.22 5.01 14.87
N ALA A 4 13.40 4.22 13.81
CA ALA A 4 12.27 3.72 13.01
C ALA A 4 11.32 2.81 13.82
N PRO A 5 11.81 1.82 14.60
CA PRO A 5 10.95 1.02 15.48
C PRO A 5 10.27 1.86 16.57
N LEU A 6 10.96 2.86 17.13
CA LEU A 6 10.36 3.77 18.11
C LEU A 6 9.20 4.58 17.51
N ALA A 7 9.40 5.19 16.34
CA ALA A 7 8.34 5.91 15.62
C ALA A 7 7.14 4.99 15.32
N ASN A 8 7.37 3.74 14.94
CA ASN A 8 6.31 2.75 14.73
C ASN A 8 5.52 2.45 16.01
N ARG A 9 6.20 2.28 17.16
CA ARG A 9 5.54 2.03 18.46
C ARG A 9 4.70 3.19 18.93
N LEU A 10 5.11 4.42 18.62
CA LEU A 10 4.36 5.64 18.92
C LEU A 10 3.22 5.91 17.92
N GLY A 11 2.99 5.02 16.94
CA GLY A 11 1.95 5.19 15.94
C GLY A 11 2.27 6.24 14.85
N ILE A 12 3.49 6.77 14.81
CA ILE A 12 3.92 7.81 13.87
C ILE A 12 4.43 7.16 12.58
N GLY A 13 3.50 6.55 11.83
CA GLY A 13 3.82 5.77 10.63
C GLY A 13 4.54 6.56 9.52
N ARG A 14 4.25 7.86 9.38
CA ARG A 14 4.93 8.72 8.39
C ARG A 14 6.43 8.82 8.66
N MET A 15 6.80 9.13 9.90
CA MET A 15 8.19 9.28 10.32
C MET A 15 8.95 7.96 10.24
N LYS A 16 8.30 6.86 10.66
CA LYS A 16 8.85 5.51 10.46
C LYS A 16 9.22 5.27 8.99
N ASN A 17 8.30 5.50 8.07
CA ASN A 17 8.54 5.25 6.64
C ASN A 17 9.70 6.08 6.09
N GLU A 18 9.80 7.33 6.52
CA GLU A 18 10.88 8.23 6.12
C GLU A 18 12.24 7.76 6.62
N PHE A 19 12.32 7.40 7.91
CA PHE A 19 13.54 6.84 8.48
C PHE A 19 13.95 5.53 7.80
N GLU A 20 13.01 4.62 7.54
CA GLU A 20 13.28 3.36 6.86
C GLU A 20 13.80 3.56 5.43
N ASN A 21 13.26 4.54 4.69
CA ASN A 21 13.75 4.86 3.35
C ASN A 21 15.16 5.46 3.37
N LEU A 22 15.43 6.37 4.31
CA LEU A 22 16.76 6.94 4.47
C LEU A 22 17.77 5.84 4.81
N CYS A 23 17.45 4.97 5.76
CA CYS A 23 18.29 3.82 6.08
C CYS A 23 18.54 2.94 4.85
N LEU A 24 17.51 2.57 4.09
CA LEU A 24 17.68 1.76 2.88
C LEU A 24 18.60 2.45 1.86
N ARG A 25 18.41 3.76 1.64
CA ARG A 25 19.19 4.55 0.68
C ARG A 25 20.69 4.56 1.00
N TYR A 26 21.06 4.59 2.28
CA TYR A 26 22.46 4.68 2.70
C TYR A 26 23.10 3.32 2.98
N LEU A 27 22.33 2.35 3.50
CA LEU A 27 22.85 1.02 3.82
C LEU A 27 22.91 0.11 2.59
N GLU A 28 21.95 0.23 1.67
CA GLU A 28 21.81 -0.61 0.48
C GLU A 28 21.50 0.24 -0.76
N PRO A 29 22.44 1.10 -1.20
CA PRO A 29 22.19 2.11 -2.25
C PRO A 29 21.82 1.50 -3.61
N GLU A 30 22.38 0.34 -3.96
CA GLU A 30 22.07 -0.36 -5.21
C GLU A 30 20.63 -0.89 -5.21
N ALA A 31 20.21 -1.54 -4.11
CA ALA A 31 18.84 -2.01 -3.94
C ALA A 31 17.85 -0.85 -3.96
N TYR A 32 18.18 0.27 -3.30
CA TYR A 32 17.35 1.47 -3.33
C TYR A 32 17.18 2.04 -4.74
N ARG A 33 18.28 2.22 -5.50
CA ARG A 33 18.23 2.72 -6.88
C ARG A 33 17.40 1.81 -7.79
N SER A 34 17.69 0.52 -7.72
CA SER A 34 16.97 -0.51 -8.48
C SER A 34 15.46 -0.48 -8.21
N LEU A 35 15.05 -0.31 -6.95
CA LEU A 35 13.64 -0.16 -6.59
C LEU A 35 13.02 1.14 -7.10
N VAL A 36 13.71 2.27 -6.96
CA VAL A 36 13.21 3.57 -7.41
C VAL A 36 13.07 3.64 -8.93
N GLU A 37 13.89 2.90 -9.68
CA GLU A 37 13.79 2.83 -11.15
C GLU A 37 12.68 1.87 -11.61
N GLN A 38 12.52 0.73 -10.93
CA GLN A 38 11.55 -0.29 -11.35
C GLN A 38 10.11 0.03 -10.92
N ILE A 39 9.91 0.70 -9.77
CA ILE A 39 8.55 1.03 -9.28
C ILE A 39 7.77 1.93 -10.26
N PRO A 40 8.32 3.04 -10.80
CA PRO A 40 7.64 3.89 -11.77
C PRO A 40 7.42 3.21 -13.13
N ALA A 41 8.34 2.31 -13.52
CA ALA A 41 8.27 1.62 -14.81
C ALA A 41 7.02 0.73 -14.92
N SER A 42 6.53 0.21 -13.80
CA SER A 42 5.28 -0.55 -13.73
C SER A 42 4.02 0.30 -13.48
N SER A 43 4.13 1.63 -13.34
CA SER A 43 3.01 2.45 -12.83
C SER A 43 1.81 2.55 -13.75
N LYS A 44 1.93 2.58 -15.08
CA LYS A 44 0.75 2.84 -15.95
C LYS A 44 -0.29 1.72 -15.94
N GLU A 45 0.13 0.47 -16.11
CA GLU A 45 -0.77 -0.69 -16.09
C GLU A 45 -1.37 -0.87 -14.69
N ILE A 46 -0.55 -0.62 -13.67
CA ILE A 46 -0.96 -0.71 -12.29
C ILE A 46 -1.97 0.40 -11.94
N ASP A 47 -1.76 1.65 -12.37
CA ASP A 47 -2.68 2.77 -12.14
C ASP A 47 -4.02 2.54 -12.83
N ALA A 48 -4.00 1.99 -14.05
CA ALA A 48 -5.22 1.61 -14.75
C ALA A 48 -5.97 0.48 -14.02
N TYR A 49 -5.26 -0.53 -13.51
CA TYR A 49 -5.84 -1.59 -12.69
C TYR A 49 -6.41 -1.06 -11.36
N ILE A 50 -5.72 -0.15 -10.68
CA ILE A 50 -6.24 0.51 -9.48
C ILE A 50 -7.55 1.21 -9.78
N GLU A 51 -7.60 1.97 -10.88
CA GLU A 51 -8.77 2.78 -11.17
C GLU A 51 -9.97 1.89 -11.55
N SER A 52 -9.75 0.78 -12.25
CA SER A 52 -10.81 -0.20 -12.52
C SER A 52 -11.33 -0.82 -11.21
N VAL A 53 -10.45 -1.22 -10.30
CA VAL A 53 -10.87 -1.76 -8.99
C VAL A 53 -11.57 -0.69 -8.15
N LYS A 54 -11.10 0.57 -8.14
CA LYS A 54 -11.82 1.66 -7.45
C LYS A 54 -13.21 1.88 -8.00
N GLN A 55 -13.41 1.83 -9.31
CA GLN A 55 -14.73 1.97 -9.93
C GLN A 55 -15.67 0.84 -9.48
N ILE A 56 -15.16 -0.38 -9.47
CA ILE A 56 -15.89 -1.56 -8.99
C ILE A 56 -16.34 -1.36 -7.54
N VAL A 57 -15.42 -0.98 -6.65
CA VAL A 57 -15.74 -0.77 -5.22
C VAL A 57 -16.64 0.45 -5.01
N ARG A 58 -16.49 1.53 -5.78
CA ARG A 58 -17.43 2.67 -5.73
C ARG A 58 -18.85 2.25 -6.09
N ALA A 59 -19.01 1.44 -7.13
CA ALA A 59 -20.32 0.96 -7.54
C ALA A 59 -20.99 0.13 -6.43
N ASP A 60 -20.24 -0.66 -5.68
CA ASP A 60 -20.78 -1.41 -4.54
C ASP A 60 -21.16 -0.49 -3.37
N MET A 61 -20.34 0.52 -3.10
CA MET A 61 -20.64 1.54 -2.08
C MET A 61 -21.93 2.30 -2.42
N GLU A 62 -22.10 2.72 -3.67
CA GLU A 62 -23.30 3.41 -4.15
C GLU A 62 -24.54 2.52 -4.07
N LYS A 63 -24.45 1.26 -4.50
CA LYS A 63 -25.56 0.30 -4.41
C LYS A 63 -26.00 0.03 -2.98
N ALA A 64 -25.05 -0.01 -2.04
CA ALA A 64 -25.32 -0.23 -0.63
C ALA A 64 -25.70 1.06 0.13
N GLY A 65 -25.64 2.23 -0.53
CA GLY A 65 -25.90 3.52 0.11
C GLY A 65 -24.86 3.91 1.17
N ILE A 66 -23.62 3.41 1.05
CA ILE A 66 -22.55 3.62 2.04
C ILE A 66 -21.71 4.85 1.65
N PRO A 67 -21.71 5.93 2.45
CA PRO A 67 -20.84 7.06 2.21
C PRO A 67 -19.38 6.70 2.56
N GLY A 68 -18.45 7.14 1.71
CA GLY A 68 -17.03 7.00 2.00
C GLY A 68 -16.14 7.33 0.82
N ILE A 69 -14.83 7.16 1.02
CA ILE A 69 -13.81 7.45 0.02
C ILE A 69 -12.88 6.26 -0.18
N ILE A 70 -12.40 6.12 -1.41
CA ILE A 70 -11.46 5.07 -1.80
C ILE A 70 -10.15 5.73 -2.22
N GLN A 71 -9.06 5.31 -1.58
CA GLN A 71 -7.73 5.83 -1.81
C GLN A 71 -6.78 4.70 -2.19
N GLY A 72 -5.88 4.97 -3.14
CA GLY A 72 -4.71 4.12 -3.35
C GLY A 72 -3.74 4.31 -2.18
N ARG A 73 -3.20 3.21 -1.65
CA ARG A 73 -2.17 3.18 -0.62
C ARG A 73 -0.90 2.60 -1.24
N PRO A 74 -0.05 3.44 -1.87
CA PRO A 74 1.23 2.98 -2.37
C PRO A 74 2.08 2.51 -1.19
N LYS A 75 2.83 1.43 -1.41
CA LYS A 75 3.70 0.88 -0.39
C LYS A 75 5.06 1.58 -0.40
N ASN A 76 5.63 1.75 0.80
CA ASN A 76 6.94 2.36 0.98
C ASN A 76 8.06 1.52 0.33
N PRO A 77 9.04 2.09 -0.41
CA PRO A 77 10.15 1.33 -1.01
C PRO A 77 10.91 0.47 0.00
N ALA A 78 11.23 0.99 1.19
CA ALA A 78 11.85 0.20 2.25
C ALA A 78 11.00 -0.99 2.69
N SER A 79 9.67 -0.84 2.76
CA SER A 79 8.76 -1.95 3.07
C SER A 79 8.61 -2.94 1.90
N ILE A 80 8.80 -2.50 0.66
CA ILE A 80 8.86 -3.37 -0.52
C ILE A 80 10.12 -4.22 -0.46
N HIS A 81 11.28 -3.58 -0.31
CA HIS A 81 12.57 -4.24 -0.09
C HIS A 81 12.51 -5.28 1.02
N ALA A 82 12.00 -4.89 2.19
CA ALA A 82 11.87 -5.81 3.33
C ALA A 82 10.99 -7.03 3.03
N LYS A 83 9.92 -6.89 2.22
CA LYS A 83 9.10 -8.04 1.78
C LYS A 83 9.83 -8.91 0.77
N MET A 84 10.56 -8.32 -0.17
CA MET A 84 11.36 -9.06 -1.17
C MET A 84 12.41 -9.91 -0.47
N VAL A 85 13.18 -9.33 0.45
CA VAL A 85 14.20 -10.04 1.22
C VAL A 85 13.58 -11.13 2.10
N ARG A 86 12.53 -10.80 2.88
CA ARG A 86 11.89 -11.75 3.81
C ARG A 86 11.25 -12.96 3.11
N ARG A 87 10.69 -12.76 1.92
CA ARG A 87 10.00 -13.82 1.16
C ARG A 87 10.87 -14.41 0.05
N SER A 88 12.06 -13.88 -0.17
CA SER A 88 12.96 -14.25 -1.27
C SER A 88 12.27 -14.20 -2.64
N ILE A 89 11.48 -13.14 -2.89
CA ILE A 89 10.74 -12.95 -4.15
C ILE A 89 11.26 -11.73 -4.92
N PRO A 90 11.24 -11.78 -6.27
CA PRO A 90 11.55 -10.62 -7.11
C PRO A 90 10.44 -9.56 -7.01
N LEU A 91 10.75 -8.33 -7.42
CA LEU A 91 9.80 -7.20 -7.40
C LEU A 91 8.52 -7.49 -8.18
N SER A 92 8.61 -8.18 -9.31
CA SER A 92 7.47 -8.58 -10.15
C SER A 92 6.45 -9.47 -9.44
N GLN A 93 6.87 -10.23 -8.43
CA GLN A 93 6.00 -11.07 -7.60
C GLN A 93 5.52 -10.36 -6.33
N VAL A 94 5.89 -9.10 -6.13
CA VAL A 94 5.30 -8.27 -5.09
C VAL A 94 3.94 -7.78 -5.60
N TYR A 95 2.95 -8.68 -5.62
CA TYR A 95 1.54 -8.35 -5.93
C TYR A 95 0.97 -7.29 -4.95
N ASP A 96 1.64 -7.11 -3.81
CA ASP A 96 1.36 -6.17 -2.72
C ASP A 96 1.94 -4.75 -2.92
N LEU A 97 2.35 -4.39 -4.15
CA LEU A 97 2.89 -3.05 -4.41
C LEU A 97 1.85 -1.97 -4.13
N ILE A 98 0.57 -2.28 -4.34
CA ILE A 98 -0.52 -1.35 -4.16
C ILE A 98 -1.66 -1.97 -3.37
N ALA A 99 -2.01 -1.31 -2.28
CA ALA A 99 -3.20 -1.61 -1.50
C ALA A 99 -4.26 -0.54 -1.76
N LEU A 100 -5.54 -0.92 -1.67
CA LEU A 100 -6.64 0.03 -1.60
C LEU A 100 -7.01 0.29 -0.15
N ARG A 101 -7.43 1.52 0.13
CA ARG A 101 -8.00 1.91 1.41
C ARG A 101 -9.41 2.42 1.17
N VAL A 102 -10.38 1.77 1.81
CA VAL A 102 -11.77 2.24 1.90
C VAL A 102 -11.93 2.90 3.26
N ILE A 103 -12.44 4.14 3.27
CA ILE A 103 -12.71 4.90 4.49
C ILE A 103 -14.20 5.22 4.50
N THR A 104 -14.91 4.70 5.48
CA THR A 104 -16.33 4.97 5.71
C THR A 104 -16.50 5.82 6.97
N ASP A 105 -17.71 6.33 7.18
CA ASP A 105 -18.11 7.15 8.33
C ASP A 105 -18.29 6.35 9.63
N THR A 106 -18.71 5.08 9.53
CA THR A 106 -18.97 4.22 10.69
C THR A 106 -18.21 2.89 10.64
N PRO A 107 -17.92 2.27 11.80
CA PRO A 107 -17.36 0.92 11.85
C PRO A 107 -18.27 -0.14 11.23
N GLY A 108 -19.60 0.02 11.35
CA GLY A 108 -20.58 -0.90 10.74
C GLY A 108 -20.42 -0.94 9.22
N ASN A 109 -20.27 0.23 8.60
CA ASN A 109 -20.04 0.34 7.16
C ASN A 109 -18.72 -0.30 6.70
N CYS A 110 -17.67 -0.30 7.53
CA CYS A 110 -16.45 -1.06 7.23
C CYS A 110 -16.72 -2.56 7.10
N TYR A 111 -17.55 -3.14 7.98
CA TYR A 111 -17.88 -4.56 7.96
C TYR A 111 -18.81 -4.92 6.80
N VAL A 112 -19.79 -4.07 6.51
CA VAL A 112 -20.66 -4.28 5.33
C VAL A 112 -19.82 -4.25 4.06
N MET A 113 -18.92 -3.27 3.91
CA MET A 113 -18.00 -3.22 2.78
C MET A 113 -17.10 -4.45 2.71
N LEU A 114 -16.57 -4.92 3.85
CA LEU A 114 -15.78 -6.14 3.89
C LEU A 114 -16.59 -7.35 3.38
N GLY A 115 -17.86 -7.46 3.75
CA GLY A 115 -18.76 -8.52 3.27
C GLY A 115 -19.02 -8.41 1.77
N LEU A 116 -19.35 -7.22 1.26
CA LEU A 116 -19.62 -6.98 -0.16
C LEU A 116 -18.40 -7.31 -1.04
N LEU A 117 -17.19 -6.98 -0.57
CA LEU A 117 -15.96 -7.27 -1.29
C LEU A 117 -15.63 -8.77 -1.37
N HIS A 118 -16.03 -9.55 -0.36
CA HIS A 118 -15.79 -11.01 -0.32
C HIS A 118 -16.93 -11.84 -0.92
N ALA A 119 -18.13 -11.27 -1.05
CA ALA A 119 -19.30 -11.95 -1.62
C ALA A 119 -19.31 -11.98 -3.15
N ARG A 120 -18.26 -11.44 -3.80
CA ARG A 120 -18.15 -11.31 -5.25
C ARG A 120 -17.41 -12.47 -5.90
#